data_AF-A0A9X9LJU5-F1
#
_entry.id   AF-A0A9X9LJU5-F1
#
_cell.length_a   1.000
_cell.length_b   1.000
_cell.length_c   1.000
_cell.angle_alpha   90.00
_cell.angle_beta   90.00
_cell.angle_gamma   90.00
#
_symmetry.space_group_name_H-M   'P 1'
#
loop_
_entity.id
_entity.type
_entity.pdbx_description
1 polymer ?
#
loop_
_entity_poly.entity_id
_entity_poly.type
_entity_poly.pdbx_seq_one_letter_code
_entity_poly.pdbx_strand_id
1 'polypeptide(L)' 'RDAVAVCPLGDKLYVVGGYDGHTYLNTVESYDAQKDEWQEEVPVNIGRAGACVVVMKLP' A
#
# COMPACT_ATOMS: atom_id res chain seq x y z
N ARG A 1 -6.57 0.78 11.39
CA ARG A 1 -5.83 -0.05 10.41
C ARG A 1 -4.46 -0.37 10.98
N ASP A 2 -4.09 -1.63 11.02
CA ASP A 2 -2.76 -2.09 11.45
C ASP A 2 -2.12 -3.02 10.39
N ALA A 3 -0.90 -3.48 10.67
CA ALA A 3 -0.20 -4.51 9.91
C ALA A 3 -0.11 -4.29 8.38
N VAL A 4 -0.02 -3.02 7.98
CA VAL A 4 0.18 -2.61 6.59
C VAL A 4 1.60 -2.87 6.11
N ALA A 5 1.77 -3.12 4.82
CA ALA A 5 3.07 -3.14 4.17
C ALA A 5 3.29 -1.79 3.47
N VAL A 6 4.49 -1.21 3.58
CA VAL A 6 4.81 0.10 2.99
C VAL A 6 6.11 0.04 2.20
N CYS A 7 6.16 0.61 1.00
CA CYS A 7 7.41 0.85 0.26
C CYS A 7 7.40 2.18 -0.52
N PRO A 8 8.58 2.78 -0.75
CA PRO A 8 8.73 3.89 -1.69
C PRO A 8 8.77 3.37 -3.13
N LEU A 9 8.02 4.01 -4.04
CA LEU A 9 8.05 3.74 -5.48
C LEU A 9 7.93 5.06 -6.25
N GLY A 10 8.98 5.43 -6.99
CA GLY A 10 9.08 6.77 -7.56
C GLY A 10 9.11 7.84 -6.46
N ASP A 11 8.31 8.89 -6.63
CA ASP A 11 8.19 10.00 -5.67
C ASP A 11 7.07 9.80 -4.64
N LYS A 12 6.50 8.59 -4.55
CA LYS A 12 5.35 8.28 -3.68
C LYS A 12 5.65 7.15 -2.70
N LEU A 13 4.92 7.14 -1.59
CA LEU A 13 4.86 6.00 -0.67
C LEU A 13 3.62 5.17 -0.99
N TYR A 14 3.78 3.86 -1.12
CA TYR A 14 2.67 2.93 -1.34
C TYR A 14 2.37 2.15 -0.07
N VAL A 15 1.10 2.08 0.30
CA VAL A 15 0.58 1.34 1.45
C VAL A 15 -0.33 0.22 0.95
N VAL A 16 0.05 -1.03 1.22
CA VAL A 16 -0.61 -2.23 0.70
C VAL A 16 -1.23 -3.01 1.85
N GLY A 17 -2.53 -3.28 1.73
CA GLY A 17 -3.27 -4.19 2.61
C GLY A 17 -3.39 -3.70 4.07
N GLY A 18 -3.29 -4.62 5.03
CA GLY A 18 -3.53 -4.38 6.45
C GLY A 18 -4.85 -4.97 6.94
N TYR A 19 -5.20 -4.68 8.19
CA TYR A 19 -6.47 -5.09 8.82
C TYR A 19 -7.14 -3.87 9.45
N ASP A 20 -8.44 -3.68 9.19
CA ASP A 20 -9.19 -2.52 9.69
C ASP A 20 -9.92 -2.78 11.02
N GLY A 21 -9.82 -3.99 11.57
CA GLY A 21 -10.59 -4.44 12.73
C GLY A 21 -11.68 -5.46 12.38
N HIS A 22 -12.01 -5.59 11.09
CA HIS A 22 -13.07 -6.47 10.58
C HIS A 22 -12.62 -7.34 9.40
N THR A 23 -11.86 -6.79 8.45
CA THR A 23 -11.45 -7.50 7.24
C THR A 23 -9.98 -7.26 6.89
N TYR A 24 -9.38 -8.26 6.24
CA TYR A 24 -8.09 -8.08 5.60
C TYR A 24 -8.26 -7.24 4.35
N LEU A 25 -7.58 -6.10 4.33
CA LEU A 25 -7.71 -5.12 3.27
C LEU A 25 -6.94 -5.59 2.04
N ASN A 26 -7.56 -5.42 0.88
CA ASN A 26 -6.93 -5.58 -0.42
C ASN A 26 -6.63 -4.23 -1.09
N THR A 27 -6.87 -3.13 -0.39
CA THR A 27 -6.63 -1.77 -0.87
C THR A 27 -5.14 -1.50 -1.03
N VAL A 28 -4.85 -0.66 -2.01
CA VAL A 28 -3.54 -0.05 -2.22
C VAL A 28 -3.77 1.45 -2.30
N GLU A 29 -3.00 2.22 -1.55
CA GLU A 29 -3.06 3.68 -1.55
C GLU A 29 -1.65 4.22 -1.73
N SER A 30 -1.52 5.31 -2.49
CA SER A 30 -0.26 6.05 -2.62
C SER A 30 -0.36 7.43 -1.98
N TYR A 31 0.72 7.86 -1.34
CA TYR A 31 0.87 9.19 -0.77
C TYR A 31 1.89 10.00 -1.58
N ASP A 32 1.44 11.17 -2.06
CA ASP A 32 2.28 12.16 -2.76
C ASP A 32 2.65 13.27 -1.77
N ALA A 33 3.91 13.26 -1.32
CA ALA A 33 4.40 14.22 -0.32
C ALA A 33 4.53 15.66 -0.86
N GLN A 34 4.54 15.86 -2.18
CA GLN A 34 4.60 17.21 -2.76
C GLN A 34 3.23 17.90 -2.72
N LYS A 35 2.16 17.11 -2.77
CA LYS A 35 0.77 17.59 -2.77
C LYS A 35 0.09 17.44 -1.42
N ASP A 36 0.67 16.64 -0.52
CA ASP A 36 0.06 16.24 0.75
C ASP A 36 -1.30 15.54 0.53
N GLU A 37 -1.32 14.63 -0.44
CA GLU A 37 -2.54 13.96 -0.90
C GLU A 37 -2.38 12.45 -0.94
N TRP A 38 -3.47 11.75 -0.60
CA TRP A 38 -3.62 10.32 -0.77
C TRP A 38 -4.39 10.02 -2.05
N GLN A 39 -4.01 8.94 -2.72
CA GLN A 39 -4.64 8.45 -3.93
C GLN A 39 -4.94 6.95 -3.80
N GLU A 40 -6.14 6.54 -4.19
CA GLU A 40 -6.48 5.12 -4.33
C GLU A 40 -5.83 4.54 -5.59
N GLU A 41 -5.18 3.38 -5.44
CA GLU A 41 -4.44 2.68 -6.49
C GLU A 41 -5.12 1.34 -6.81
N VAL A 42 -4.59 0.62 -7.80
CA VAL A 42 -5.11 -0.70 -8.18
C VAL A 42 -4.99 -1.67 -6.98
N PRO A 43 -6.11 -2.27 -6.52
CA PRO A 43 -6.08 -3.17 -5.38
C PRO A 43 -5.35 -4.47 -5.68
N VAL A 44 -4.89 -5.16 -4.64
CA VAL A 44 -4.43 -6.55 -4.76
C VAL A 44 -5.63 -7.50 -4.85
N ASN A 45 -5.44 -8.68 -5.44
CA ASN A 45 -6.54 -9.64 -5.64
C ASN A 45 -7.13 -10.19 -4.33
N ILE A 46 -6.28 -10.37 -3.31
CA ILE A 46 -6.66 -10.99 -2.03
C ILE A 46 -6.12 -10.11 -0.91
N GLY A 47 -7.00 -9.73 0.01
CA GLY A 47 -6.67 -8.93 1.18
C GLY A 47 -5.70 -9.66 2.10
N ARG A 48 -4.77 -8.90 2.69
CA ARG A 48 -3.68 -9.46 3.51
C ARG A 48 -3.20 -8.47 4.56
N ALA A 49 -2.76 -8.97 5.70
CA ALA A 49 -2.10 -8.21 6.76
C ALA A 49 -0.75 -8.87 7.12
N GLY A 50 0.19 -8.09 7.65
CA GLY A 50 1.51 -8.58 8.05
C GLY A 50 2.41 -8.98 6.87
N ALA A 51 2.13 -8.46 5.68
CA ALA A 51 2.91 -8.72 4.48
C ALA A 51 4.21 -7.88 4.45
N CYS A 52 5.19 -8.32 3.66
CA CYS A 52 6.32 -7.52 3.23
C CYS A 52 6.11 -7.10 1.78
N VAL A 53 6.45 -5.85 1.44
CA VAL A 53 6.40 -5.32 0.08
C VAL A 53 7.78 -4.81 -0.31
N VAL A 54 8.22 -5.13 -1.53
CA VAL A 54 9.52 -4.74 -2.07
C VAL A 54 9.33 -4.13 -3.46
N VAL A 55 10.17 -3.17 -3.81
CA VAL A 55 10.21 -2.60 -5.15
C VAL A 55 11.28 -3.32 -5.96
N MET A 56 10.89 -3.80 -7.14
CA MET A 56 11.81 -4.38 -8.11
C MET A 56 11.91 -3.48 -9.33
N LYS A 57 13.14 -3.15 -9.72
CA LYS A 57 13.42 -2.49 -11.00
C LYS A 57 13.48 -3.56 -12.09
N LEU A 58 12.59 -3.44 -13.07
CA LEU A 58 12.62 -4.32 -14.24
C LEU A 58 13.79 -3.93 -15.18
N PRO A 59 14.40 -4.90 -15.87
CA PRO A 59 15.49 -4.65 -16.83
C PRO A 59 15.05 -3.81 -18.03
#